data_AF-A0A6C0DFS0-F1
#
_entry.id   AF-A0A6C0DFS0-F1
#
_cell.length_a   1.000
_cell.length_b   1.000
_cell.length_c   1.000
_cell.angle_alpha   90.00
_cell.angle_beta   90.00
_cell.angle_gamma   90.00
#
_symmetry.space_group_name_H-M   'P 1'
#
loop_
_entity.id
_entity.type
_entity.pdbx_description
1 polymer ?
#
loop_
_entity_poly.entity_id
_entity_poly.type
_entity_poly.pdbx_seq_one_letter_code
_entity_poly.pdbx_strand_id
1 'polypeptide(L)'
;MFYWTPLSNRMEEWEPVGGWNASFSEQDRIQSTNLFFFFKKRYAEKVASSLAIMTIFKQKYHGLQYSEDQEALLVKARLPIR
;
A
#
# COMPACT_ATOMS: atom_id res chain seq x y z
N MET A 1 -34.29 11.93 -18.14
CA MET A 1 -33.14 11.70 -19.04
C MET A 1 -31.90 12.09 -18.24
N PHE A 2 -31.17 11.10 -17.70
CA PHE A 2 -29.99 11.35 -16.87
C PHE A 2 -28.79 11.50 -17.80
N TYR A 3 -28.32 12.73 -17.97
CA TYR A 3 -27.08 13.01 -18.68
C TYR A 3 -25.92 12.67 -17.74
N TRP A 4 -25.21 11.58 -18.06
CA TRP A 4 -23.95 11.25 -17.40
C TRP A 4 -22.88 12.22 -17.91
N THR A 5 -22.30 13.01 -17.01
CA THR A 5 -21.16 13.87 -17.30
C THR A 5 -19.94 13.30 -16.59
N PRO A 6 -18.78 13.11 -17.26
CA PRO A 6 -17.56 12.67 -16.61
C PRO A 6 -17.03 13.82 -15.75
N LEU A 7 -17.42 13.84 -14.48
CA LEU A 7 -16.78 14.71 -13.51
C LEU A 7 -15.41 14.11 -13.19
N SER A 8 -14.38 14.74 -13.77
CA SER A 8 -12.97 14.62 -13.39
C SER A 8 -12.15 13.50 -14.06
N ASN A 9 -11.13 13.93 -14.81
CA ASN A 9 -9.97 13.11 -15.22
C ASN A 9 -8.87 13.10 -14.15
N ARG A 10 -9.10 13.66 -12.96
CA ARG A 10 -8.15 13.57 -11.85
C ARG A 10 -8.48 12.33 -11.05
N MET A 11 -7.63 11.31 -11.15
CA MET A 11 -7.46 10.39 -10.03
C MET A 11 -7.10 11.27 -8.84
N GLU A 12 -7.93 11.25 -7.79
CA GLU A 12 -7.52 11.80 -6.50
C GLU A 12 -6.19 11.14 -6.16
N GLU A 13 -5.12 11.94 -6.04
CA GLU A 13 -3.83 11.48 -5.58
C GLU A 13 -4.07 10.78 -4.25
N TRP A 14 -3.97 9.45 -4.27
CA TRP A 14 -4.09 8.67 -3.06
C TRP A 14 -2.86 8.99 -2.21
N GLU A 15 -3.03 9.86 -1.22
CA GLU A 15 -2.02 10.08 -0.19
C GLU A 15 -2.19 9.03 0.92
N PRO A 16 -1.16 8.23 1.23
CA PRO A 16 -1.20 7.32 2.36
C PRO A 16 -1.27 8.11 3.66
N VAL A 17 -2.47 8.31 4.19
CA VAL A 17 -2.68 8.82 5.55
C VAL A 17 -2.27 7.71 6.53
N GLY A 18 -1.39 8.02 7.48
CA GLY A 18 -0.99 7.08 8.52
C GLY A 18 -2.21 6.64 9.34
N GLY A 19 -2.64 5.39 9.14
CA GLY A 19 -3.86 4.84 9.73
C GLY A 19 -4.42 3.70 8.90
N TRP A 20 -5.36 2.94 9.47
CA TRP A 20 -6.01 1.81 8.81
C TRP A 20 -6.77 2.27 7.57
N ASN A 21 -6.53 1.63 6.42
CA ASN A 21 -7.23 1.98 5.19
C ASN A 21 -8.66 1.41 5.22
N ALA A 22 -9.68 2.27 5.16
CA ALA A 22 -11.09 1.88 5.18
C ALA A 22 -11.48 0.96 4.00
N SER A 23 -10.72 0.99 2.89
CA SER A 23 -10.93 0.14 1.72
C SER A 23 -10.43 -1.31 1.88
N PHE A 24 -9.81 -1.64 3.01
CA PHE A 24 -9.32 -2.99 3.29
C PHE A 24 -10.44 -3.92 3.73
N SER A 25 -10.56 -5.03 3.00
CA SER A 25 -11.32 -6.20 3.45
C SER A 25 -10.70 -6.76 4.73
N GLU A 26 -11.42 -7.64 5.44
CA GLU A 26 -10.90 -8.29 6.63
C GLU A 26 -9.61 -9.09 6.34
N GLN A 27 -9.55 -9.75 5.18
CA GLN A 27 -8.36 -10.47 4.74
C GLN A 27 -7.18 -9.52 4.50
N ASP A 28 -7.42 -8.37 3.86
CA ASP A 28 -6.38 -7.34 3.66
C ASP A 28 -5.84 -6.84 5.00
N ARG A 29 -6.72 -6.69 6.02
CA ARG A 29 -6.32 -6.24 7.36
C ARG A 29 -5.43 -7.25 8.05
N ILE A 30 -5.78 -8.54 8.01
CA ILE A 30 -4.97 -9.61 8.58
C ILE A 30 -3.61 -9.66 7.88
N GLN A 31 -3.61 -9.64 6.55
CA GLN A 31 -2.37 -9.70 5.78
C GLN A 31 -1.49 -8.46 6.00
N SER A 32 -2.06 -7.26 6.02
CA SER A 32 -1.35 -6.02 6.32
C SER A 32 -0.74 -6.05 7.72
N THR A 33 -1.44 -6.62 8.70
CA THR A 33 -0.93 -6.76 10.07
C THR A 33 0.27 -7.69 10.12
N ASN A 34 0.18 -8.84 9.45
CA ASN A 34 1.30 -9.79 9.36
C ASN A 34 2.52 -9.16 8.66
N LEU A 35 2.29 -8.44 7.57
CA LEU A 35 3.34 -7.71 6.84
C LEU A 35 3.97 -6.61 7.70
N PHE A 36 3.17 -5.87 8.46
CA PHE A 36 3.68 -4.85 9.37
C PHE A 36 4.64 -5.45 10.40
N PHE A 37 4.25 -6.55 11.08
CA PHE A 37 5.13 -7.21 12.05
C PHE A 37 6.36 -7.83 11.39
N PHE A 38 6.24 -8.33 10.16
CA PHE A 38 7.40 -8.79 9.39
C PHE A 38 8.39 -7.66 9.13
N PHE A 39 7.94 -6.50 8.64
CA PHE A 39 8.80 -5.36 8.35
C PHE A 39 9.33 -4.66 9.61
N LYS A 40 8.56 -4.64 10.70
CA LYS A 40 8.96 -4.02 11.99
C LYS A 40 10.21 -4.66 12.60
N LYS A 41 10.55 -5.89 12.20
CA LYS A 41 11.82 -6.55 12.59
C LYS A 41 13.07 -5.83 12.07
N ARG A 42 12.96 -5.00 11.04
CA ARG A 42 14.10 -4.35 10.35
C ARG A 42 13.92 -2.85 10.14
N TYR A 43 12.69 -2.37 10.16
CA TYR A 43 12.35 -1.00 9.81
C TYR A 43 11.67 -0.29 10.97
N ALA A 44 11.88 1.03 11.06
CA ALA A 44 11.13 1.88 11.98
C ALA A 44 9.63 1.78 11.71
N GLU A 45 8.82 1.98 12.74
CA GLU A 45 7.37 1.75 12.71
C GLU A 45 6.67 2.42 11.52
N LYS A 46 6.98 3.70 11.26
CA LYS A 46 6.42 4.45 10.14
C LYS A 46 6.71 3.77 8.79
N VAL A 47 7.95 3.34 8.59
CA VAL A 47 8.40 2.69 7.35
C VAL A 47 7.78 1.29 7.21
N ALA A 48 7.74 0.52 8.30
CA ALA A 48 7.09 -0.80 8.32
C ALA A 48 5.60 -0.70 7.98
N SER A 49 4.90 0.31 8.48
CA SER A 49 3.50 0.59 8.17
C SER A 49 3.32 0.91 6.68
N SER A 50 4.13 1.83 6.13
CA SER A 50 4.08 2.17 4.71
C SER A 50 4.34 0.95 3.81
N LEU A 51 5.36 0.14 4.11
CA LEU A 51 5.70 -1.05 3.32
C LEU A 51 4.59 -2.11 3.33
N ALA A 52 3.90 -2.29 4.46
CA ALA A 52 2.77 -3.19 4.57
C ALA A 52 1.61 -2.74 3.67
N ILE A 53 1.22 -1.48 3.77
CA ILE A 53 0.14 -0.90 2.96
C ILE A 53 0.47 -0.98 1.47
N MET A 54 1.68 -0.57 1.10
CA MET A 54 2.12 -0.59 -0.30
C MET A 54 2.12 -2.00 -0.89
N THR A 55 2.46 -3.01 -0.07
CA THR A 55 2.41 -4.41 -0.51
C THR A 55 0.99 -4.87 -0.83
N ILE A 56 0.02 -4.56 0.03
CA ILE A 56 -1.40 -4.88 -0.21
C ILE A 56 -1.93 -4.15 -1.44
N PHE A 57 -1.63 -2.86 -1.56
CA PHE A 57 -2.06 -2.04 -2.69
C PHE A 57 -1.54 -2.57 -4.02
N LYS A 58 -0.28 -2.98 -4.07
CA LYS A 58 0.34 -3.57 -5.27
C LYS A 58 -0.26 -4.93 -5.66
N GLN A 59 -0.81 -5.67 -4.70
CA GLN A 59 -1.52 -6.91 -4.98
C GLN A 59 -2.93 -6.66 -5.50
N LYS A 60 -3.60 -5.61 -5.00
CA LYS A 60 -4.98 -5.25 -5.35
C LYS A 60 -5.11 -4.53 -6.69
N TYR A 61 -4.15 -3.65 -6.99
CA TYR A 61 -4.18 -2.81 -8.18
C TYR A 61 -3.08 -3.23 -9.16
N HIS A 62 -3.45 -4.05 -10.15
CA HIS A 62 -2.55 -4.45 -11.21
C HIS A 62 -2.08 -3.24 -12.02
N GLY A 63 -0.76 -3.12 -12.18
CA GLY A 63 -0.14 -1.97 -12.88
C GLY A 63 0.17 -0.77 -11.99
N LEU A 64 -0.16 -0.80 -10.70
CA LEU A 64 0.27 0.23 -9.75
C LEU A 64 1.81 0.28 -9.68
N GLN A 65 2.35 1.47 -9.92
CA GLN A 65 3.78 1.77 -9.82
C GLN A 65 3.98 2.87 -8.79
N TYR A 66 4.89 2.62 -7.85
CA TYR A 66 5.40 3.64 -6.93
C TYR A 66 6.59 4.38 -7.54
N SER A 67 7.15 5.36 -6.83
CA SER A 67 8.42 5.97 -7.25
C SER A 67 9.53 4.92 -7.28
N GLU A 68 10.58 5.15 -8.07
CA GLU A 68 11.69 4.20 -8.22
C GLU A 68 12.32 3.83 -6.87
N ASP A 69 12.53 4.83 -5.99
CA ASP A 69 13.06 4.62 -4.64
C ASP A 69 12.15 3.75 -3.77
N GLN A 70 10.84 3.99 -3.87
CA GLN A 70 9.83 3.24 -3.14
C GLN A 70 9.77 1.78 -3.61
N GLU A 71 9.87 1.56 -4.93
CA GLU A 71 9.92 0.23 -5.52
C GLU A 71 11.19 -0.53 -5.12
N ALA A 72 12.35 0.12 -5.20
CA ALA A 72 13.61 -0.46 -4.77
C ALA A 72 13.57 -0.85 -3.28
N LEU A 73 13.00 0.00 -2.44
CA LEU A 73 12.83 -0.28 -1.02
C LEU A 73 11.89 -1.47 -0.79
N LEU A 74 10.78 -1.56 -1.52
CA LEU A 74 9.82 -2.66 -1.44
C LEU A 74 10.44 -4.00 -1.82
N VAL A 75 11.19 -4.04 -2.91
CA VAL A 75 11.90 -5.24 -3.37
C VAL A 75 12.90 -5.69 -2.31
N LYS A 76 13.70 -4.75 -1.76
CA LYS A 76 14.67 -5.05 -0.71
C LYS A 76 14.00 -5.53 0.57
N ALA A 77 12.89 -4.92 0.97
CA ALA A 77 12.18 -5.25 2.21
C ALA A 77 11.57 -6.65 2.19
N ARG A 78 11.20 -7.17 1.02
CA ARG A 78 10.60 -8.51 0.84
C ARG A 78 11.60 -9.66 0.92
N LEU A 79 12.90 -9.37 0.87
CA LEU A 79 13.92 -10.42 0.98
C LEU A 79 13.87 -11.07 2.38
N PRO A 80 14.07 -12.40 2.48
CA PRO A 80 13.99 -13.12 3.74
C PRO A 80 14.96 -12.58 4.80
N ILE A 81 14.61 -12.79 6.07
CA ILE A 81 15.48 -12.50 7.20
C ILE A 81 16.54 -13.58 7.29
N ARG A 82 17.77 -13.23 6.89
CA ARG A 82 18.99 -14.00 7.18
C ARG A 82 19.36 -13.82 8.64
#